data_AF-A0A8H7DRK6-F1
#
_entry.id   AF-A0A8H7DRK6-F1
#
_cell.length_a   1.000
_cell.length_b   1.000
_cell.length_c   1.000
_cell.angle_alpha   90.00
_cell.angle_beta   90.00
_cell.angle_gamma   90.00
#
_symmetry.space_group_name_H-M   'P 1'
#
loop_
_entity.id
_entity.type
_entity.pdbx_description
1 polymer ?
#
loop_
_entity_poly.entity_id
_entity_poly.type
_entity_poly.pdbx_seq_one_letter_code
_entity_poly.pdbx_strand_id
1 'polypeptide(L)'
;MPAPFRSQFTNAKGKFNSKKGLHIFVSIPHHIYIEILNYRDTIAEQAAEKEDEESSRHPPVVVKPFGTKTTQDSYCSSNHRPPMSVQQAPGTMIITIPSSSDDNEDQPEDQLSTPPHKIPQRGQESPDIKTICAALRAQESGTRGSAHSKYNMEEMPCIVFVAPHTSWKDLISTPSIVQLEKNVTPKRVSIFVNPKGEAFCGTFKSARFGHVSTPIFPTTPTTLPYVCIKQAFYEKPDGKLAYYSCTKQSEILDKEIACLVWASALLDLVYDFIKCNEEAPFNIPQMCFVHAALANSNEVDGVKKSYPIEEVINGKFIKYINNDSPELLPMENLDQERQAKFLAFAQYVQYFKTVCGDTLLTDPQITTDP
;
A
#
# COMPACT_ATOMS: atom_id res chain seq x y z
N MET A 1 5.36 -12.18 37.63
CA MET A 1 4.68 -11.89 36.35
C MET A 1 4.43 -10.40 36.27
N PRO A 2 4.97 -9.66 35.29
CA PRO A 2 4.74 -8.22 35.21
C PRO A 2 3.43 -7.92 34.48
N ALA A 3 2.71 -6.91 34.97
CA ALA A 3 1.44 -6.43 34.44
C ALA A 3 1.63 -5.69 33.09
N PRO A 4 0.59 -5.63 32.22
CA PRO A 4 0.70 -4.91 30.96
C PRO A 4 0.71 -3.39 31.19
N PHE A 5 1.67 -2.73 30.55
CA PHE A 5 1.83 -1.28 30.51
C PHE A 5 0.61 -0.63 29.80
N ARG A 6 -0.11 0.23 30.52
CA ARG A 6 -1.10 1.18 29.94
C ARG A 6 -0.34 2.35 29.31
N SER A 7 -0.52 2.62 28.01
CA SER A 7 0.00 3.84 27.40
C SER A 7 -0.82 5.04 27.90
N GLN A 8 -0.16 5.98 28.57
CA GLN A 8 -0.77 7.24 28.99
C GLN A 8 -0.74 8.21 27.80
N PHE A 9 -1.90 8.46 27.18
CA PHE A 9 -2.11 9.68 26.39
C PHE A 9 -2.65 10.75 27.33
N THR A 10 -1.83 11.75 27.66
CA THR A 10 -2.27 12.92 28.43
C THR A 10 -2.87 13.97 27.50
N ASN A 11 -4.13 14.34 27.75
CA ASN A 11 -4.84 15.42 27.07
C ASN A 11 -4.22 16.79 27.39
N ALA A 12 -3.63 17.45 26.40
CA ALA A 12 -3.35 18.89 26.44
C ALA A 12 -4.51 19.63 25.76
N LYS A 13 -5.25 20.46 26.51
CA LYS A 13 -6.33 21.32 25.98
C LYS A 13 -5.76 22.68 25.60
N GLY A 14 -5.56 22.94 24.31
CA GLY A 14 -5.32 24.27 23.75
C GLY A 14 -6.59 24.80 23.05
N LYS A 15 -6.95 26.07 23.26
CA LYS A 15 -8.03 26.74 22.51
C LYS A 15 -7.45 27.33 21.22
N PHE A 16 -8.01 26.97 20.07
CA PHE A 16 -7.58 27.45 18.76
C PHE A 16 -8.42 28.61 18.25
N ASN A 17 -7.79 29.53 17.51
CA ASN A 17 -8.42 30.74 16.95
C ASN A 17 -8.09 30.81 15.45
N SER A 18 -9.09 30.55 14.60
CA SER A 18 -8.94 30.08 13.21
C SER A 18 -8.81 31.16 12.13
N LYS A 19 -7.93 32.17 12.28
CA LYS A 19 -7.94 33.34 11.35
C LYS A 19 -6.63 33.75 10.67
N LYS A 20 -5.55 32.96 10.70
CA LYS A 20 -4.35 33.27 9.91
C LYS A 20 -3.81 32.01 9.26
N GLY A 21 -3.59 32.08 7.94
CA GLY A 21 -2.95 31.00 7.18
C GLY A 21 -1.58 30.67 7.78
N LEU A 22 -1.32 29.38 7.93
CA LEU A 22 -0.09 28.85 8.48
C LEU A 22 0.94 28.76 7.35
N HIS A 23 2.04 29.49 7.47
CA HIS A 23 3.20 29.37 6.58
C HIS A 23 4.24 28.50 7.28
N ILE A 24 4.63 27.39 6.65
CA ILE A 24 5.68 26.50 7.17
C ILE A 24 6.95 26.71 6.34
N PHE A 25 8.05 26.98 7.04
CA PHE A 25 9.39 27.01 6.48
C PHE A 25 10.01 25.63 6.69
N VAL A 26 10.42 24.96 5.60
CA VAL A 26 11.22 23.73 5.70
C VAL A 26 12.65 24.14 6.03
N SER A 27 13.04 24.00 7.30
CA SER A 27 14.41 24.26 7.74
C SER A 27 15.23 22.98 7.64
N ILE A 28 15.97 22.79 6.55
CA ILE A 28 16.89 21.65 6.43
C ILE A 28 18.07 21.91 7.39
N PRO A 29 18.43 20.98 8.30
CA PRO A 29 19.63 21.12 9.12
C PRO A 29 20.85 21.40 8.24
N HIS A 30 21.65 22.40 8.61
CA HIS A 30 22.71 22.92 7.73
C HIS A 30 23.67 21.82 7.24
N HIS A 31 24.01 20.84 8.08
CA HIS A 31 24.88 19.73 7.67
C HIS A 31 24.24 18.83 6.60
N ILE A 32 22.95 18.51 6.71
CA ILE A 32 22.20 17.77 5.69
C ILE A 32 22.13 18.59 4.40
N TYR A 33 21.90 19.90 4.51
CA TYR A 33 21.91 20.80 3.36
C TYR A 33 23.27 20.83 2.66
N ILE A 34 24.38 20.83 3.40
CA ILE A 34 25.74 20.75 2.84
C ILE A 34 25.99 19.40 2.18
N GLU A 35 25.61 18.28 2.80
CA GLU A 35 25.72 16.94 2.20
C GLU A 35 24.93 16.86 0.87
N ILE A 36 23.74 17.46 0.87
CA ILE A 36 22.88 17.59 -0.31
C ILE A 36 23.56 18.41 -1.41
N LEU A 37 24.13 19.58 -1.08
CA LEU A 37 24.80 20.43 -2.07
C LEU A 37 26.02 19.72 -2.67
N ASN A 38 26.82 19.07 -1.83
CA ASN A 38 27.97 18.30 -2.28
C ASN A 38 27.54 17.18 -3.24
N TYR A 39 26.47 16.45 -2.90
CA TYR A 39 25.94 15.38 -3.75
C TYR A 39 25.41 15.90 -5.09
N ARG A 40 24.71 17.06 -5.09
CA ARG A 40 24.26 17.72 -6.32
C ARG A 40 25.44 18.09 -7.22
N ASP A 41 26.49 18.66 -6.63
CA ASP A 41 27.66 19.11 -7.39
C ASP A 41 28.44 17.89 -7.95
N THR A 42 28.54 16.79 -7.20
CA THR A 42 29.08 15.51 -7.70
C THR A 42 28.28 14.96 -8.89
N ILE A 43 26.93 14.99 -8.83
CA ILE A 43 26.10 14.54 -9.96
C ILE A 43 26.32 15.44 -11.19
N ALA A 44 26.44 16.76 -11.00
CA ALA A 44 26.68 17.69 -12.08
C ALA A 44 28.06 17.46 -12.75
N GLU A 45 29.09 17.20 -11.95
CA GLU A 45 30.43 16.84 -12.45
C GLU A 45 30.39 15.53 -13.26
N GLN A 46 29.76 14.48 -12.72
CA GLN A 46 29.61 13.20 -13.41
C GLN A 46 28.82 13.30 -14.73
N ALA A 47 27.81 14.18 -14.78
CA ALA A 47 27.03 14.42 -16.00
C ALA A 47 27.88 15.12 -17.08
N ALA A 48 28.68 16.11 -16.68
CA ALA A 48 29.58 16.81 -17.60
C ALA A 48 30.66 15.88 -18.18
N GLU A 49 31.24 14.99 -17.35
CA GLU A 49 32.22 14.00 -17.80
C GLU A 49 31.63 13.00 -18.81
N LYS A 50 30.38 12.57 -18.61
CA LYS A 50 29.68 11.68 -19.57
C LYS A 50 29.42 12.36 -20.92
N GLU A 51 29.07 13.65 -20.94
CA GLU A 51 28.88 14.40 -22.19
C GLU A 51 30.19 14.58 -22.97
N ASP A 52 31.30 14.86 -22.27
CA ASP A 52 32.63 14.97 -22.90
C ASP A 52 33.11 13.62 -23.46
N GLU A 53 32.88 12.52 -22.74
CA GLU A 53 33.19 11.19 -23.25
C GLU A 53 32.38 10.84 -24.50
N GLU A 54 31.08 11.15 -24.53
CA GLU A 54 30.21 10.84 -25.67
C GLU A 54 30.55 11.72 -26.90
N SER A 55 30.89 12.99 -26.67
CA SER A 55 31.41 13.91 -27.69
C SER A 55 32.71 13.42 -28.32
N SER A 56 33.60 12.80 -27.52
CA SER A 56 34.87 12.25 -28.02
C SER A 56 34.73 10.95 -28.84
N ARG A 57 33.64 10.20 -28.66
CA ARG A 57 33.40 8.91 -29.34
C ARG A 57 32.78 9.05 -30.73
N HIS A 58 32.23 10.22 -31.06
CA HIS A 58 31.66 10.47 -32.39
C HIS A 58 32.60 11.32 -33.24
N PRO A 59 33.22 10.77 -34.30
CA PRO A 59 33.98 11.58 -35.24
C PRO A 59 33.06 12.64 -35.86
N PRO A 60 33.57 13.86 -36.15
CA PRO A 60 32.76 14.94 -36.67
C PRO A 60 32.04 14.49 -37.94
N VAL A 61 30.71 14.43 -37.86
CA VAL A 61 29.85 14.15 -39.02
C VAL A 61 29.96 15.33 -39.96
N VAL A 62 30.69 15.14 -41.07
CA VAL A 62 30.76 16.11 -42.16
C VAL A 62 29.39 16.16 -42.84
N VAL A 63 28.52 17.05 -42.38
CA VAL A 63 27.22 17.33 -43.01
C VAL A 63 27.48 18.11 -44.30
N LYS A 64 27.32 17.44 -45.45
CA LYS A 64 27.25 18.12 -46.75
C LYS A 64 25.90 18.83 -46.89
N PRO A 65 25.85 20.07 -47.39
CA PRO A 65 24.59 20.79 -47.58
C PRO A 65 23.80 20.15 -48.71
N PHE A 66 22.63 19.60 -48.40
CA PHE A 66 21.67 19.11 -49.39
C PHE A 66 20.69 20.21 -49.74
N GLY A 67 20.63 20.51 -51.05
CA GLY A 67 19.76 21.53 -51.63
C GLY A 67 18.28 21.18 -51.50
N THR A 68 17.50 22.22 -51.29
CA THR A 68 16.05 22.24 -51.31
C THR A 68 15.51 21.87 -52.70
N LYS A 69 14.61 20.88 -52.76
CA LYS A 69 13.68 20.72 -53.88
C LYS A 69 12.26 20.50 -53.38
N THR A 70 11.45 21.51 -53.68
CA THR A 70 10.00 21.54 -53.72
C THR A 70 9.47 20.51 -54.71
N THR A 71 8.50 19.67 -54.30
CA THR A 71 7.51 19.13 -55.25
C THR A 71 6.16 18.89 -54.56
N GLN A 72 5.14 19.17 -55.34
CA GLN A 72 3.71 19.26 -55.07
C GLN A 72 3.00 17.93 -55.44
N ASP A 73 1.73 17.81 -55.02
CA ASP A 73 0.67 16.91 -55.53
C ASP A 73 0.75 15.42 -55.10
N SER A 74 -0.30 14.61 -54.88
CA SER A 74 -1.77 14.73 -54.89
C SER A 74 -2.41 13.45 -54.28
N TYR A 75 -3.68 13.54 -53.87
CA TYR A 75 -4.76 12.50 -53.82
C TYR A 75 -4.42 10.99 -53.65
N CYS A 76 -5.01 10.30 -52.65
CA CYS A 76 -6.28 9.55 -52.81
C CYS A 76 -6.71 8.77 -51.55
N SER A 77 -8.02 8.55 -51.50
CA SER A 77 -8.86 7.91 -50.49
C SER A 77 -8.76 6.37 -50.49
N SER A 78 -8.99 5.70 -49.35
CA SER A 78 -10.10 4.73 -49.18
C SER A 78 -10.05 3.91 -47.89
N ASN A 79 -11.24 3.74 -47.32
CA ASN A 79 -11.63 2.81 -46.26
C ASN A 79 -11.43 1.35 -46.65
N HIS A 80 -11.18 0.45 -45.68
CA HIS A 80 -11.95 -0.80 -45.52
C HIS A 80 -11.66 -1.54 -44.18
N ARG A 81 -12.76 -1.95 -43.55
CA ARG A 81 -12.95 -2.96 -42.48
C ARG A 81 -14.09 -3.87 -43.00
N PRO A 82 -14.44 -5.00 -42.37
CA PRO A 82 -13.68 -6.18 -41.89
C PRO A 82 -14.27 -7.46 -42.59
N PRO A 83 -14.19 -8.71 -42.08
CA PRO A 83 -15.01 -9.15 -40.93
C PRO A 83 -14.41 -10.26 -40.02
N MET A 84 -15.19 -10.55 -38.98
CA MET A 84 -15.02 -11.50 -37.87
C MET A 84 -14.96 -12.98 -38.25
N SER A 85 -14.39 -13.81 -37.35
CA SER A 85 -14.81 -15.20 -37.14
C SER A 85 -14.63 -15.63 -35.68
N VAL A 86 -15.50 -16.58 -35.29
CA VAL A 86 -15.93 -17.08 -33.97
C VAL A 86 -15.11 -18.33 -33.55
N GLN A 87 -15.31 -18.75 -32.28
CA GLN A 87 -14.98 -20.03 -31.59
C GLN A 87 -13.80 -19.90 -30.61
N GLN A 88 -13.81 -20.45 -29.38
CA GLN A 88 -14.47 -21.63 -28.81
C GLN A 88 -14.43 -21.53 -27.26
N ALA A 89 -15.34 -22.20 -26.57
CA ALA A 89 -15.35 -22.35 -25.11
C ALA A 89 -14.33 -23.40 -24.63
N PRO A 90 -13.74 -23.29 -23.42
CA PRO A 90 -12.92 -24.36 -22.87
C PRO A 90 -13.74 -25.30 -21.98
N GLY A 91 -13.58 -26.59 -22.25
CA GLY A 91 -14.22 -27.70 -21.56
C GLY A 91 -13.66 -27.99 -20.16
N THR A 92 -14.52 -28.63 -19.38
CA THR A 92 -14.30 -29.13 -18.02
C THR A 92 -13.35 -30.33 -18.01
N MET A 93 -12.36 -30.30 -17.12
CA MET A 93 -11.42 -31.40 -16.87
C MET A 93 -11.92 -32.23 -15.67
N ILE A 94 -12.17 -33.52 -15.87
CA ILE A 94 -12.49 -34.50 -14.82
C ILE A 94 -11.22 -35.31 -14.54
N ILE A 95 -10.75 -35.31 -13.29
CA ILE A 95 -9.62 -36.12 -12.85
C ILE A 95 -10.18 -37.28 -12.02
N THR A 96 -10.00 -38.50 -12.52
CA THR A 96 -10.31 -39.75 -11.81
C THR A 96 -9.02 -40.31 -11.24
N ILE A 97 -9.00 -40.61 -9.94
CA ILE A 97 -7.88 -41.27 -9.25
C ILE A 97 -8.22 -42.77 -9.14
N PRO A 98 -7.37 -43.70 -9.60
CA PRO A 98 -7.61 -45.12 -9.39
C PRO A 98 -7.17 -45.53 -7.97
N SER A 99 -8.05 -46.29 -7.30
CA SER A 99 -7.77 -46.99 -6.05
C SER A 99 -7.00 -48.27 -6.33
N SER A 100 -5.85 -48.44 -5.69
CA SER A 100 -5.12 -49.71 -5.68
C SER A 100 -5.56 -50.54 -4.47
N SER A 101 -6.37 -51.57 -4.71
CA SER A 101 -6.32 -52.82 -3.95
C SER A 101 -5.61 -53.85 -4.84
N ASP A 102 -4.77 -54.69 -4.27
CA ASP A 102 -5.00 -56.13 -4.34
C ASP A 102 -3.96 -56.90 -3.52
N ASP A 103 -4.47 -58.05 -3.09
CA ASP A 103 -3.99 -58.97 -2.07
C ASP A 103 -2.83 -59.88 -2.53
N ASN A 104 -2.29 -60.55 -1.50
CA ASN A 104 -1.35 -61.66 -1.47
C ASN A 104 -1.53 -62.76 -2.53
N GLU A 105 -0.41 -63.42 -2.91
CA GLU A 105 -0.26 -64.88 -2.76
C GLU A 105 1.21 -65.34 -2.92
N ASP A 106 1.47 -66.55 -2.43
CA ASP A 106 2.72 -67.15 -1.93
C ASP A 106 3.67 -67.79 -2.98
N GLN A 107 4.81 -68.32 -2.47
CA GLN A 107 5.66 -69.48 -2.90
C GLN A 107 7.10 -69.17 -3.41
N PRO A 108 8.09 -70.09 -3.27
CA PRO A 108 9.25 -69.89 -2.39
C PRO A 108 10.65 -70.02 -3.05
N GLU A 109 11.68 -69.73 -2.23
CA GLU A 109 13.10 -70.16 -2.23
C GLU A 109 13.86 -70.32 -3.58
N ASP A 110 14.88 -69.49 -3.82
CA ASP A 110 16.27 -69.96 -3.78
C ASP A 110 17.32 -68.82 -3.71
N GLN A 111 18.50 -69.17 -3.23
CA GLN A 111 19.56 -68.33 -2.68
C GLN A 111 20.40 -67.57 -3.74
N LEU A 112 20.71 -66.28 -3.51
CA LEU A 112 22.06 -65.74 -3.69
C LEU A 112 22.25 -64.37 -3.00
N SER A 113 23.34 -64.28 -2.24
CA SER A 113 23.77 -63.21 -1.36
C SER A 113 23.99 -61.84 -2.04
N THR A 114 23.35 -60.79 -1.51
CA THR A 114 23.79 -59.39 -1.63
C THR A 114 23.61 -58.67 -0.28
N PRO A 115 24.46 -57.68 0.06
CA PRO A 115 24.44 -57.01 1.36
C PRO A 115 23.21 -56.09 1.48
N PRO A 116 22.58 -55.97 2.67
CA PRO A 116 21.31 -55.27 2.80
C PRO A 116 21.52 -53.75 2.76
N HIS A 117 21.01 -53.11 1.72
CA HIS A 117 20.70 -51.69 1.77
C HIS A 117 19.59 -51.48 2.80
N LYS A 118 19.94 -50.84 3.92
CA LYS A 118 18.99 -50.39 4.95
C LYS A 118 17.98 -49.44 4.31
N ILE A 119 16.80 -49.95 3.97
CA ILE A 119 15.62 -49.12 3.75
C ILE A 119 15.32 -48.48 5.10
N PRO A 120 15.32 -47.14 5.23
CA PRO A 120 14.92 -46.52 6.48
C PRO A 120 13.45 -46.85 6.69
N GLN A 121 13.15 -47.73 7.63
CA GLN A 121 11.81 -47.88 8.18
C GLN A 121 11.45 -46.52 8.76
N ARG A 122 10.71 -45.73 7.98
CA ARG A 122 10.07 -44.51 8.43
C ARG A 122 8.97 -44.97 9.37
N GLY A 123 9.34 -45.24 10.62
CA GLY A 123 8.39 -45.50 11.68
C GLY A 123 7.43 -44.32 11.69
N GLN A 124 6.21 -44.55 11.22
CA GLN A 124 5.08 -43.68 11.56
C GLN A 124 4.89 -43.88 13.05
N GLU A 125 5.66 -43.13 13.84
CA GLU A 125 5.36 -42.96 15.25
C GLU A 125 3.96 -42.37 15.30
N SER A 126 3.02 -43.19 15.79
CA SER A 126 1.67 -42.74 16.08
C SER A 126 1.78 -41.46 16.91
N PRO A 127 1.08 -40.37 16.54
CA PRO A 127 1.20 -39.11 17.24
C PRO A 127 1.00 -39.32 18.74
N ASP A 128 1.95 -38.82 19.55
CA ASP A 128 1.90 -38.94 21.01
C ASP A 128 0.52 -38.50 21.52
N ILE A 129 -0.08 -39.32 22.38
CA ILE A 129 -1.38 -39.05 23.02
C ILE A 129 -1.38 -37.66 23.65
N LYS A 130 -0.25 -37.18 24.17
CA LYS A 130 -0.15 -35.81 24.71
C LYS A 130 -0.34 -34.75 23.64
N THR A 131 0.21 -34.93 22.45
CA THR A 131 0.03 -34.03 21.29
C THR A 131 -1.43 -34.02 20.84
N ILE A 132 -2.07 -35.19 20.77
CA ILE A 132 -3.51 -35.30 20.44
C ILE A 132 -4.36 -34.61 21.50
N CYS A 133 -4.11 -34.88 22.79
CA CYS A 133 -4.83 -34.23 23.88
C CYS A 133 -4.60 -32.72 23.94
N ALA A 134 -3.39 -32.23 23.60
CA ALA A 134 -3.10 -30.81 23.50
C ALA A 134 -3.88 -30.15 22.35
N ALA A 135 -3.93 -30.80 21.18
CA ALA A 135 -4.70 -30.33 20.04
C ALA A 135 -6.22 -30.31 20.34
N LEU A 136 -6.76 -31.35 20.99
CA LEU A 136 -8.16 -31.41 21.39
C LEU A 136 -8.50 -30.35 22.45
N ARG A 137 -7.62 -30.12 23.44
CA ARG A 137 -7.81 -29.03 24.42
C ARG A 137 -7.72 -27.66 23.77
N ALA A 138 -6.87 -27.47 22.75
CA ALA A 138 -6.82 -26.23 21.98
C ALA A 138 -8.13 -26.00 21.20
N GLN A 139 -8.73 -27.08 20.67
CA GLN A 139 -10.03 -27.04 19.99
C GLN A 139 -11.19 -26.73 20.96
N GLU A 140 -11.17 -27.31 22.17
CA GLU A 140 -12.18 -27.05 23.20
C GLU A 140 -12.04 -25.65 23.83
N SER A 141 -10.83 -25.19 24.11
CA SER A 141 -10.57 -23.84 24.65
C SER A 141 -10.86 -22.73 23.63
N GLY A 142 -10.82 -23.04 22.33
CA GLY A 142 -11.20 -22.14 21.25
C GLY A 142 -12.70 -21.79 21.16
N THR A 143 -13.58 -22.35 22.00
CA THR A 143 -15.05 -22.17 21.84
C THR A 143 -15.75 -21.34 22.91
N ARG A 144 -15.33 -21.38 24.19
CA ARG A 144 -16.10 -20.72 25.27
C ARG A 144 -15.89 -19.20 25.36
N GLY A 145 -14.69 -18.69 25.06
CA GLY A 145 -14.45 -17.23 24.97
C GLY A 145 -14.73 -16.64 23.58
N SER A 146 -14.73 -17.48 22.53
CA SER A 146 -14.84 -17.05 21.12
C SER A 146 -16.29 -16.98 20.62
N ALA A 147 -17.20 -17.81 21.15
CA ALA A 147 -18.58 -17.85 20.68
C ALA A 147 -19.27 -16.48 20.73
N HIS A 148 -19.16 -15.74 21.84
CA HIS A 148 -19.78 -14.40 21.95
C HIS A 148 -19.18 -13.36 20.99
N SER A 149 -17.90 -13.47 20.63
CA SER A 149 -17.31 -12.58 19.62
C SER A 149 -17.81 -12.90 18.20
N LYS A 150 -18.10 -14.18 17.90
CA LYS A 150 -18.56 -14.61 16.57
C LYS A 150 -19.98 -14.16 16.24
N TYR A 151 -20.84 -13.94 17.25
CA TYR A 151 -22.24 -13.52 17.04
C TYR A 151 -22.48 -12.01 17.08
N ASN A 152 -21.44 -11.19 17.28
CA ASN A 152 -21.58 -9.73 17.40
C ASN A 152 -21.04 -8.99 16.17
N MET A 153 -20.88 -9.65 15.02
CA MET A 153 -20.52 -8.95 13.79
C MET A 153 -21.77 -8.49 13.05
N GLU A 154 -21.78 -7.23 12.66
CA GLU A 154 -22.77 -6.67 11.75
C GLU A 154 -22.19 -6.72 10.33
N GLU A 155 -23.00 -7.25 9.41
CA GLU A 155 -22.72 -7.15 7.98
C GLU A 155 -23.24 -5.81 7.46
N MET A 156 -22.37 -5.09 6.76
CA MET A 156 -22.67 -3.84 6.10
C MET A 156 -22.37 -3.97 4.60
N PRO A 157 -23.41 -4.18 3.76
CA PRO A 157 -23.24 -4.20 2.33
C PRO A 157 -22.82 -2.83 1.80
N CYS A 158 -21.74 -2.79 1.00
CA CYS A 158 -21.13 -1.57 0.48
C CYS A 158 -20.85 -1.64 -1.02
N ILE A 159 -20.82 -0.45 -1.63
CA ILE A 159 -20.13 -0.20 -2.89
C ILE A 159 -18.75 0.37 -2.55
N VAL A 160 -17.70 -0.30 -3.01
CA VAL A 160 -16.30 0.02 -2.71
C VAL A 160 -15.58 0.49 -3.97
N PHE A 161 -14.90 1.62 -3.87
CA PHE A 161 -14.04 2.21 -4.90
C PHE A 161 -12.60 2.13 -4.40
N VAL A 162 -11.84 1.17 -4.91
CA VAL A 162 -10.45 0.95 -4.51
C VAL A 162 -9.56 2.02 -5.14
N ALA A 163 -8.74 2.69 -4.34
CA ALA A 163 -7.81 3.70 -4.83
C ALA A 163 -6.86 3.07 -5.86
N PRO A 164 -6.70 3.68 -7.05
CA PRO A 164 -5.77 3.18 -8.03
C PRO A 164 -4.33 3.41 -7.54
N HIS A 165 -3.46 2.45 -7.82
CA HIS A 165 -2.02 2.69 -7.81
C HIS A 165 -1.62 3.28 -9.16
N THR A 166 -0.93 4.42 -9.15
CA THR A 166 -0.59 5.17 -10.36
C THR A 166 0.81 5.76 -10.23
N SER A 167 1.54 5.80 -11.34
CA SER A 167 2.86 6.43 -11.36
C SER A 167 2.74 7.96 -11.20
N TRP A 168 3.83 8.61 -10.78
CA TRP A 168 3.91 10.07 -10.74
C TRP A 168 3.56 10.70 -12.10
N LYS A 169 4.10 10.14 -13.20
CA LYS A 169 3.89 10.63 -14.57
C LYS A 169 2.42 10.56 -14.98
N ASP A 170 1.74 9.48 -14.66
CA ASP A 170 0.31 9.32 -15.00
C ASP A 170 -0.55 10.24 -14.14
N LEU A 171 -0.20 10.40 -12.86
CA LEU A 171 -0.95 11.23 -11.93
C LEU A 171 -0.90 12.73 -12.30
N ILE A 172 0.26 13.24 -12.71
CA ILE A 172 0.37 14.63 -13.19
C ILE A 172 -0.34 14.82 -14.54
N SER A 173 -0.36 13.79 -15.40
CA SER A 173 -0.99 13.85 -16.72
C SER A 173 -2.51 13.73 -16.65
N THR A 174 -3.02 13.03 -15.64
CA THR A 174 -4.46 12.82 -15.43
C THR A 174 -4.81 12.94 -13.94
N PRO A 175 -4.80 14.16 -13.36
CA PRO A 175 -5.07 14.37 -11.94
C PRO A 175 -6.47 13.92 -11.51
N SER A 176 -7.41 13.83 -12.46
CA SER A 176 -8.76 13.34 -12.20
C SER A 176 -8.80 11.89 -11.73
N ILE A 177 -7.74 11.09 -11.90
CA ILE A 177 -7.67 9.69 -11.48
C ILE A 177 -8.00 9.47 -10.00
N VAL A 178 -7.80 10.50 -9.15
CA VAL A 178 -8.15 10.47 -7.72
C VAL A 178 -9.64 10.68 -7.45
N GLN A 179 -10.46 11.04 -8.45
CA GLN A 179 -11.92 11.10 -8.34
C GLN A 179 -12.50 9.69 -8.47
N LEU A 180 -12.41 8.92 -7.37
CA LEU A 180 -12.68 7.48 -7.34
C LEU A 180 -14.04 7.11 -7.93
N GLU A 181 -15.11 7.80 -7.53
CA GLU A 181 -16.46 7.46 -7.97
C GLU A 181 -16.69 7.62 -9.49
N LYS A 182 -15.85 8.42 -10.16
CA LYS A 182 -15.95 8.66 -11.62
C LYS A 182 -15.04 7.76 -12.43
N ASN A 183 -13.86 7.43 -11.89
CA ASN A 183 -12.76 6.84 -12.65
C ASN A 183 -12.43 5.40 -12.24
N VAL A 184 -13.00 4.90 -11.14
CA VAL A 184 -12.75 3.54 -10.65
C VAL A 184 -14.00 2.68 -10.81
N THR A 185 -13.82 1.45 -11.28
CA THR A 185 -14.91 0.46 -11.34
C THR A 185 -15.35 0.07 -9.92
N PRO A 186 -16.63 0.29 -9.55
CA PRO A 186 -17.13 -0.06 -8.23
C PRO A 186 -17.17 -1.58 -8.02
N LYS A 187 -16.85 -2.02 -6.80
CA LYS A 187 -16.99 -3.41 -6.35
C LYS A 187 -18.10 -3.51 -5.29
N ARG A 188 -18.96 -4.52 -5.41
CA ARG A 188 -19.93 -4.84 -4.35
C ARG A 188 -19.26 -5.75 -3.32
N VAL A 189 -19.20 -5.29 -2.08
CA VAL A 189 -18.47 -5.96 -1.00
C VAL A 189 -19.26 -5.82 0.29
N SER A 190 -19.40 -6.89 1.06
CA SER A 190 -19.92 -6.80 2.42
C SER A 190 -18.76 -6.60 3.40
N ILE A 191 -18.88 -5.61 4.26
CA ILE A 191 -17.93 -5.34 5.35
C ILE A 191 -18.52 -5.90 6.62
N PHE A 192 -17.77 -6.69 7.36
CA PHE A 192 -18.18 -7.22 8.63
C PHE A 192 -17.38 -6.57 9.76
N VAL A 193 -18.08 -5.92 10.68
CA VAL A 193 -17.48 -5.18 11.80
C VAL A 193 -18.23 -5.50 13.09
N ASN A 194 -17.51 -5.57 14.20
CA ASN A 194 -18.15 -5.64 15.51
C ASN A 194 -18.46 -4.21 16.00
N PRO A 195 -19.75 -3.77 16.04
CA PRO A 195 -20.12 -2.42 16.45
C PRO A 195 -19.80 -2.14 17.92
N LYS A 196 -19.74 -3.20 18.75
CA LYS A 196 -19.37 -3.16 20.17
C LYS A 196 -17.88 -3.44 20.39
N GLY A 197 -17.14 -3.70 19.31
CA GLY A 197 -15.70 -3.89 19.36
C GLY A 197 -14.97 -2.61 19.78
N GLU A 198 -13.71 -2.78 20.18
CA GLU A 198 -12.83 -1.67 20.49
C GLU A 198 -12.68 -0.75 19.26
N ALA A 199 -12.74 0.55 19.51
CA ALA A 199 -12.46 1.58 18.52
C ALA A 199 -11.24 2.36 18.98
N PHE A 200 -10.31 2.57 18.06
CA PHE A 200 -9.12 3.38 18.29
C PHE A 200 -9.41 4.81 17.86
N CYS A 201 -9.46 5.74 18.80
CA CYS A 201 -9.74 7.14 18.50
C CYS A 201 -8.43 7.93 18.42
N GLY A 202 -8.18 8.53 17.26
CA GLY A 202 -7.22 9.62 17.12
C GLY A 202 -7.88 10.97 17.43
N THR A 203 -7.26 12.05 16.97
CA THR A 203 -7.77 13.42 17.20
C THR A 203 -9.08 13.72 16.46
N PHE A 204 -9.24 13.22 15.24
CA PHE A 204 -10.36 13.55 14.35
C PHE A 204 -11.04 12.32 13.71
N LYS A 205 -10.53 11.11 13.97
CA LYS A 205 -11.04 9.86 13.40
C LYS A 205 -11.05 8.75 14.42
N SER A 206 -12.08 7.90 14.36
CA SER A 206 -12.06 6.58 14.98
C SER A 206 -11.69 5.53 13.93
N ALA A 207 -11.04 4.46 14.37
CA ALA A 207 -10.68 3.31 13.55
C ALA A 207 -11.20 2.03 14.21
N ARG A 208 -11.76 1.14 13.40
CA ARG A 208 -12.24 -0.18 13.81
C ARG A 208 -11.69 -1.22 12.84
N PHE A 209 -11.41 -2.40 13.35
CA PHE A 209 -11.01 -3.53 12.52
C PHE A 209 -12.21 -4.39 12.14
N GLY A 210 -12.18 -4.90 10.91
CA GLY A 210 -13.20 -5.78 10.36
C GLY A 210 -12.62 -6.67 9.28
N HIS A 211 -13.49 -7.30 8.50
CA HIS A 211 -13.11 -8.00 7.29
C HIS A 211 -14.09 -7.74 6.16
N VAL A 212 -13.68 -8.06 4.94
CA VAL A 212 -14.52 -7.96 3.75
C VAL A 212 -14.92 -9.34 3.22
N SER A 213 -16.06 -9.43 2.54
CA SER A 213 -16.53 -10.67 1.92
C SER A 213 -15.61 -11.20 0.83
N THR A 214 -14.87 -10.31 0.18
CA THR A 214 -13.95 -10.61 -0.93
C THR A 214 -12.72 -9.72 -0.81
N PRO A 215 -11.50 -10.23 -1.03
CA PRO A 215 -10.29 -9.40 -1.02
C PRO A 215 -10.43 -8.19 -1.96
N ILE A 216 -10.17 -7.00 -1.42
CA ILE A 216 -10.23 -5.75 -2.19
C ILE A 216 -8.85 -5.17 -2.51
N PHE A 217 -7.83 -5.53 -1.73
CA PHE A 217 -6.46 -5.06 -1.92
C PHE A 217 -5.52 -6.21 -2.35
N PRO A 218 -4.43 -5.91 -3.06
CA PRO A 218 -3.49 -6.94 -3.53
C PRO A 218 -2.81 -7.72 -2.40
N THR A 219 -2.55 -7.08 -1.26
CA THR A 219 -1.81 -7.70 -0.15
C THR A 219 -2.69 -8.45 0.84
N THR A 220 -4.03 -8.34 0.70
CA THR A 220 -4.93 -8.98 1.68
C THR A 220 -4.93 -10.50 1.47
N PRO A 221 -4.59 -11.30 2.49
CA PRO A 221 -4.64 -12.75 2.39
C PRO A 221 -6.05 -13.20 2.00
N THR A 222 -6.15 -14.16 1.08
CA THR A 222 -7.45 -14.69 0.60
C THR A 222 -8.26 -15.34 1.72
N THR A 223 -7.62 -15.81 2.77
CA THR A 223 -8.27 -16.57 3.85
C THR A 223 -9.04 -15.68 4.82
N LEU A 224 -8.57 -14.46 5.09
CA LEU A 224 -9.22 -13.50 6.00
C LEU A 224 -8.80 -12.08 5.59
N PRO A 225 -9.56 -11.41 4.69
CA PRO A 225 -9.19 -10.10 4.22
C PRO A 225 -9.52 -9.03 5.26
N TYR A 226 -8.65 -8.89 6.25
CA TYR A 226 -8.76 -7.91 7.33
C TYR A 226 -8.59 -6.49 6.80
N VAL A 227 -9.44 -5.59 7.30
CA VAL A 227 -9.43 -4.18 6.93
C VAL A 227 -9.56 -3.27 8.14
N CYS A 228 -8.99 -2.07 8.04
CA CYS A 228 -9.18 -0.97 8.97
C CYS A 228 -10.23 -0.01 8.40
N ILE A 229 -11.33 0.18 9.13
CA ILE A 229 -12.45 1.03 8.74
C ILE A 229 -12.37 2.29 9.60
N LYS A 230 -12.32 3.48 8.99
CA LYS A 230 -12.26 4.74 9.77
C LYS A 230 -13.56 5.53 9.70
N GLN A 231 -13.78 6.40 10.67
CA GLN A 231 -14.88 7.37 10.64
C GLN A 231 -14.41 8.71 11.17
N ALA A 232 -14.64 9.77 10.39
CA ALA A 232 -14.35 11.13 10.81
C ALA A 232 -15.41 11.61 11.80
N PHE A 233 -14.96 12.27 12.86
CA PHE A 233 -15.82 12.86 13.88
C PHE A 233 -15.39 14.29 14.20
N TYR A 234 -16.27 15.02 14.87
CA TYR A 234 -16.01 16.33 15.45
C TYR A 234 -16.51 16.38 16.90
N GLU A 235 -15.91 17.25 17.70
CA GLU A 235 -16.38 17.54 19.06
C GLU A 235 -17.51 18.58 19.02
N LYS A 236 -18.66 18.23 19.59
CA LYS A 236 -19.77 19.16 19.78
C LYS A 236 -19.45 20.17 20.89
N PRO A 237 -20.19 21.30 20.99
CA PRO A 237 -20.00 22.26 22.07
C PRO A 237 -20.17 21.68 23.49
N ASP A 238 -20.89 20.56 23.64
CA ASP A 238 -21.07 19.84 24.90
C ASP A 238 -19.93 18.84 25.22
N GLY A 239 -18.88 18.81 24.41
CA GLY A 239 -17.74 17.92 24.54
C GLY A 239 -17.98 16.50 24.02
N LYS A 240 -19.17 16.20 23.46
CA LYS A 240 -19.46 14.87 22.92
C LYS A 240 -18.97 14.75 21.48
N LEU A 241 -18.45 13.58 21.13
CA LEU A 241 -18.09 13.28 19.75
C LEU A 241 -19.35 13.03 18.92
N ALA A 242 -19.34 13.52 17.69
CA ALA A 242 -20.36 13.26 16.68
C ALA A 242 -19.71 12.97 15.33
N TYR A 243 -20.29 12.04 14.58
CA TYR A 243 -19.83 11.70 13.24
C TYR A 243 -20.40 12.68 12.22
N TYR A 244 -19.62 12.94 11.17
CA TYR A 244 -20.10 13.73 10.03
C TYR A 244 -21.22 13.01 9.27
N SER A 245 -22.04 13.77 8.55
CA SER A 245 -23.03 13.20 7.62
C SER A 245 -22.32 12.49 6.46
N CYS A 246 -23.03 11.57 5.77
CA CYS A 246 -22.50 10.83 4.63
C CYS A 246 -21.76 11.71 3.60
N THR A 247 -22.41 12.78 3.14
CA THR A 247 -21.84 13.70 2.15
C THR A 247 -20.58 14.38 2.68
N LYS A 248 -20.62 14.90 3.91
CA LYS A 248 -19.46 15.59 4.48
C LYS A 248 -18.31 14.63 4.75
N GLN A 249 -18.65 13.41 5.16
CA GLN A 249 -17.70 12.33 5.37
C GLN A 249 -17.05 11.94 4.04
N SER A 250 -17.81 11.69 2.97
CA SER A 250 -17.25 11.44 1.63
C SER A 250 -16.27 12.55 1.20
N GLU A 251 -16.64 13.83 1.32
CA GLU A 251 -15.76 14.96 0.95
C GLU A 251 -14.41 14.95 1.69
N ILE A 252 -14.44 14.62 2.99
CA ILE A 252 -13.22 14.57 3.82
C ILE A 252 -12.38 13.35 3.41
N LEU A 253 -13.03 12.21 3.25
CA LEU A 253 -12.39 10.93 2.99
C LEU A 253 -11.81 10.84 1.58
N ASP A 254 -12.46 11.43 0.58
CA ASP A 254 -11.95 11.52 -0.79
C ASP A 254 -10.60 12.24 -0.82
N LYS A 255 -10.46 13.32 -0.04
CA LYS A 255 -9.18 14.04 0.08
C LYS A 255 -8.10 13.19 0.74
N GLU A 256 -8.45 12.41 1.76
CA GLU A 256 -7.51 11.50 2.43
C GLU A 256 -7.03 10.39 1.49
N ILE A 257 -7.95 9.76 0.76
CA ILE A 257 -7.59 8.71 -0.19
C ILE A 257 -6.79 9.28 -1.36
N ALA A 258 -7.18 10.45 -1.89
CA ALA A 258 -6.38 11.15 -2.89
C ALA A 258 -4.97 11.42 -2.38
N CYS A 259 -4.82 11.89 -1.14
CA CYS A 259 -3.51 12.10 -0.51
C CYS A 259 -2.68 10.82 -0.47
N LEU A 260 -3.26 9.66 -0.16
CA LEU A 260 -2.56 8.37 -0.22
C LEU A 260 -2.11 8.00 -1.64
N VAL A 261 -2.93 8.27 -2.66
CA VAL A 261 -2.55 8.05 -4.07
C VAL A 261 -1.37 8.93 -4.46
N TRP A 262 -1.41 10.22 -4.11
CA TRP A 262 -0.29 11.15 -4.34
C TRP A 262 0.97 10.74 -3.60
N ALA A 263 0.84 10.36 -2.33
CA ALA A 263 1.97 9.93 -1.50
C ALA A 263 2.63 8.65 -2.05
N SER A 264 1.83 7.68 -2.51
CA SER A 264 2.34 6.48 -3.19
C SER A 264 3.11 6.84 -4.45
N ALA A 265 2.53 7.64 -5.33
CA ALA A 265 3.17 8.03 -6.59
C ALA A 265 4.47 8.83 -6.38
N LEU A 266 4.51 9.68 -5.34
CA LEU A 266 5.71 10.42 -4.93
C LEU A 266 6.78 9.50 -4.35
N LEU A 267 6.42 8.41 -3.66
CA LEU A 267 7.38 7.42 -3.19
C LEU A 267 7.96 6.61 -4.36
N ASP A 268 7.13 6.26 -5.35
CA ASP A 268 7.60 5.61 -6.58
C ASP A 268 8.60 6.50 -7.33
N LEU A 269 8.33 7.81 -7.41
CA LEU A 269 9.26 8.80 -7.97
C LEU A 269 10.63 8.79 -7.25
N VAL A 270 10.65 8.59 -5.93
CA VAL A 270 11.89 8.48 -5.15
C VAL A 270 12.63 7.19 -5.50
N TYR A 271 11.92 6.07 -5.59
CA TYR A 271 12.53 4.80 -5.99
C TYR A 271 13.08 4.84 -7.41
N ASP A 272 12.38 5.47 -8.35
CA ASP A 272 12.86 5.65 -9.71
C ASP A 272 14.06 6.60 -9.77
N PHE A 273 14.08 7.65 -8.94
CA PHE A 273 15.26 8.48 -8.78
C PHE A 273 16.46 7.66 -8.30
N ILE A 274 16.31 6.83 -7.27
CA ILE A 274 17.40 5.97 -6.77
C ILE A 274 17.90 5.02 -7.87
N LYS A 275 17.00 4.35 -8.60
CA LYS A 275 17.38 3.42 -9.69
C LYS A 275 18.21 4.10 -10.78
N CYS A 276 17.98 5.40 -11.03
CA CYS A 276 18.72 6.16 -12.03
C CYS A 276 20.09 6.65 -11.55
N ASN A 277 20.37 6.67 -10.24
CA ASN A 277 21.58 7.23 -9.65
C ASN A 277 22.45 6.12 -9.01
N GLU A 278 23.15 5.35 -9.85
CA GLU A 278 24.20 4.36 -9.52
C GLU A 278 23.99 3.53 -8.22
N GLU A 279 25.02 2.88 -7.67
CA GLU A 279 24.86 1.97 -6.53
C GLU A 279 24.51 2.73 -5.24
N ALA A 280 23.38 2.37 -4.62
CA ALA A 280 22.99 2.93 -3.34
C ALA A 280 24.02 2.55 -2.24
N PRO A 281 24.47 3.49 -1.40
CA PRO A 281 25.52 3.25 -0.40
C PRO A 281 25.08 2.34 0.76
N PHE A 282 23.79 1.98 0.81
CA PHE A 282 23.22 1.06 1.79
C PHE A 282 21.98 0.37 1.21
N ASN A 283 21.56 -0.72 1.88
CA ASN A 283 20.33 -1.43 1.54
C ASN A 283 19.13 -0.48 1.69
N ILE A 284 18.55 -0.07 0.56
CA ILE A 284 17.42 0.85 0.54
C ILE A 284 16.19 0.18 1.15
N PRO A 285 15.61 0.75 2.23
CA PRO A 285 14.36 0.25 2.80
C PRO A 285 13.25 0.20 1.75
N GLN A 286 12.57 -0.93 1.65
CA GLN A 286 11.37 -1.07 0.82
C GLN A 286 10.16 -0.69 1.67
N MET A 287 9.57 0.46 1.38
CA MET A 287 8.44 1.04 2.07
C MET A 287 7.31 1.25 1.06
N CYS A 288 6.08 1.24 1.53
CA CYS A 288 4.91 1.56 0.73
C CYS A 288 3.86 2.24 1.61
N PHE A 289 2.97 3.00 0.98
CA PHE A 289 1.74 3.44 1.61
C PHE A 289 0.71 2.31 1.53
N VAL A 290 -0.13 2.17 2.56
CA VAL A 290 -1.21 1.18 2.58
C VAL A 290 -2.17 1.40 1.42
N HIS A 291 -2.70 0.31 0.87
CA HIS A 291 -3.81 0.44 -0.06
C HIS A 291 -5.06 0.93 0.69
N ALA A 292 -5.84 1.78 0.01
CA ALA A 292 -7.05 2.37 0.55
C ALA A 292 -8.21 2.29 -0.44
N ALA A 293 -9.43 2.42 0.06
CA ALA A 293 -10.66 2.44 -0.71
C ALA A 293 -11.70 3.35 -0.04
N LEU A 294 -12.59 3.92 -0.84
CA LEU A 294 -13.82 4.54 -0.34
C LEU A 294 -14.92 3.49 -0.35
N ALA A 295 -15.64 3.34 0.76
CA ALA A 295 -16.80 2.47 0.84
C ALA A 295 -18.04 3.24 1.23
N ASN A 296 -19.05 3.16 0.37
CA ASN A 296 -20.37 3.74 0.60
C ASN A 296 -21.32 2.59 0.98
N SER A 297 -21.90 2.64 2.18
CA SER A 297 -22.90 1.66 2.59
C SER A 297 -24.17 1.80 1.75
N ASN A 298 -24.90 0.70 1.64
CA ASN A 298 -26.31 0.79 1.26
C ASN A 298 -27.06 1.68 2.26
N GLU A 299 -28.17 2.24 1.80
CA GLU A 299 -29.06 3.03 2.63
C GLU A 299 -29.76 2.10 3.62
N VAL A 300 -29.53 2.33 4.91
CA VAL A 300 -30.21 1.62 6.00
C VAL A 300 -30.93 2.69 6.82
N ASP A 301 -32.24 2.53 7.01
CA ASP A 301 -33.09 3.50 7.69
C ASP A 301 -33.02 4.93 7.11
N GLY A 302 -32.87 5.04 5.79
CA GLY A 302 -32.74 6.34 5.10
C GLY A 302 -31.36 6.98 5.23
N VAL A 303 -30.38 6.29 5.84
CA VAL A 303 -29.04 6.82 6.10
C VAL A 303 -28.00 6.01 5.33
N LYS A 304 -27.31 6.68 4.40
CA LYS A 304 -26.07 6.18 3.81
C LYS A 304 -24.89 6.59 4.69
N LYS A 305 -23.82 5.81 4.67
CA LYS A 305 -22.58 6.12 5.39
C LYS A 305 -21.39 5.89 4.46
N SER A 306 -20.35 6.68 4.64
CA SER A 306 -19.10 6.59 3.86
C SER A 306 -17.94 6.30 4.79
N TYR A 307 -17.02 5.44 4.36
CA TYR A 307 -15.88 5.02 5.17
C TYR A 307 -14.63 4.96 4.28
N PRO A 308 -13.47 5.44 4.74
CA PRO A 308 -12.22 4.99 4.18
C PRO A 308 -11.96 3.59 4.74
N ILE A 309 -11.54 2.70 3.86
CA ILE A 309 -11.06 1.37 4.22
C ILE A 309 -9.59 1.35 3.87
N GLU A 310 -8.76 0.88 4.78
CA GLU A 310 -7.33 0.68 4.57
C GLU A 310 -6.94 -0.76 4.86
N GLU A 311 -5.81 -1.19 4.30
CA GLU A 311 -5.14 -2.41 4.72
C GLU A 311 -4.76 -2.37 6.20
N VAL A 312 -4.88 -3.52 6.87
CA VAL A 312 -4.39 -3.65 8.24
C VAL A 312 -2.88 -3.82 8.22
N ILE A 313 -2.19 -2.91 8.91
CA ILE A 313 -0.76 -3.03 9.18
C ILE A 313 -0.57 -3.88 10.44
N ASN A 314 0.23 -4.93 10.34
CA ASN A 314 0.65 -5.72 11.48
C ASN A 314 1.89 -5.12 12.13
N GLY A 315 1.91 -5.10 13.47
CA GLY A 315 3.07 -4.64 14.25
C GLY A 315 2.85 -3.30 14.95
N LYS A 316 3.93 -2.76 15.52
CA LYS A 316 3.93 -1.51 16.25
C LYS A 316 3.92 -0.34 15.27
N PHE A 317 2.96 0.58 15.44
CA PHE A 317 2.96 1.84 14.70
C PHE A 317 4.10 2.74 15.22
N ILE A 318 4.94 3.22 14.31
CA ILE A 318 6.10 4.07 14.61
C ILE A 318 5.99 5.34 13.79
N LYS A 319 6.13 6.49 14.45
CA LYS A 319 6.24 7.79 13.79
C LYS A 319 7.73 8.12 13.61
N TYR A 320 8.18 8.29 12.37
CA TYR A 320 9.59 8.54 12.06
C TYR A 320 9.94 10.04 12.02
N ILE A 321 9.04 10.84 11.44
CA ILE A 321 9.23 12.28 11.21
C ILE A 321 8.01 13.01 11.76
N ASN A 322 8.25 14.13 12.42
CA ASN A 322 7.21 15.00 12.94
C ASN A 322 6.67 15.94 11.86
N ASN A 323 5.42 16.38 12.00
CA ASN A 323 4.82 17.27 11.00
C ASN A 323 5.30 18.73 11.17
N ASP A 324 5.74 19.08 12.37
CA ASP A 324 6.14 20.41 12.83
C ASP A 324 7.65 20.57 12.95
N SER A 325 8.42 19.51 12.68
CA SER A 325 9.87 19.54 12.75
C SER A 325 10.51 18.71 11.63
N PRO A 326 11.56 19.23 10.97
CA PRO A 326 12.37 18.48 10.02
C PRO A 326 13.35 17.52 10.73
N GLU A 327 13.47 17.59 12.06
CA GLU A 327 14.33 16.70 12.83
C GLU A 327 13.72 15.29 12.95
N LEU A 328 14.58 14.28 12.80
CA LEU A 328 14.19 12.88 13.01
C LEU A 328 13.85 12.64 14.48
N LEU A 329 12.83 11.83 14.73
CA LEU A 329 12.54 11.36 16.07
C LEU A 329 13.63 10.38 16.55
N PRO A 330 13.91 10.30 17.87
CA PRO A 330 14.80 9.27 18.39
C PRO A 330 14.26 7.86 18.11
N MET A 331 15.07 7.01 17.48
CA MET A 331 14.69 5.65 17.08
C MET A 331 15.20 4.61 18.09
N GLU A 332 14.45 3.51 18.26
CA GLU A 332 14.77 2.47 19.25
C GLU A 332 15.92 1.55 18.78
N ASN A 333 16.16 1.48 17.46
CA ASN A 333 17.20 0.63 16.87
C ASN A 333 17.68 1.16 15.50
N LEU A 334 18.75 0.56 14.99
CA LEU A 334 19.40 0.96 13.73
C LEU A 334 18.51 0.79 12.50
N ASP A 335 17.60 -0.18 12.47
CA ASP A 335 16.73 -0.37 11.30
C ASP A 335 15.66 0.72 11.23
N GLN A 336 15.08 1.10 12.38
CA GLN A 336 14.19 2.25 12.48
C GLN A 336 14.92 3.56 12.12
N GLU A 337 16.18 3.72 12.55
CA GLU A 337 17.02 4.87 12.19
C GLU A 337 17.26 4.95 10.67
N ARG A 338 17.57 3.81 10.02
CA ARG A 338 17.71 3.72 8.57
C ARG A 338 16.42 4.07 7.84
N GLN A 339 15.27 3.59 8.32
CA GLN A 339 13.96 3.94 7.77
C GLN A 339 13.66 5.43 7.92
N ALA A 340 13.96 6.02 9.08
CA ALA A 340 13.80 7.45 9.32
C ALA A 340 14.66 8.30 8.37
N LYS A 341 15.94 7.94 8.21
CA LYS A 341 16.87 8.58 7.27
C LYS A 341 16.41 8.46 5.82
N PHE A 342 15.93 7.28 5.41
CA PHE A 342 15.35 7.07 4.08
C PHE A 342 14.13 7.96 3.84
N LEU A 343 13.22 8.09 4.81
CA LEU A 343 12.04 8.95 4.68
C LEU A 343 12.43 10.43 4.58
N ALA A 344 13.45 10.89 5.30
CA ALA A 344 13.96 12.26 5.16
C ALA A 344 14.59 12.50 3.78
N PHE A 345 15.38 11.54 3.29
CA PHE A 345 15.89 11.56 1.91
C PHE A 345 14.75 11.59 0.88
N ALA A 346 13.71 10.77 1.08
CA ALA A 346 12.54 10.73 0.19
C ALA A 346 11.84 12.10 0.13
N GLN A 347 11.63 12.76 1.27
CA GLN A 347 11.09 14.12 1.32
C GLN A 347 11.95 15.11 0.54
N TYR A 348 13.27 15.03 0.67
CA TYR A 348 14.19 15.87 -0.09
C TYR A 348 14.07 15.65 -1.61
N VAL A 349 14.11 14.39 -2.06
CA VAL A 349 13.97 14.06 -3.49
C VAL A 349 12.62 14.52 -4.04
N GLN A 350 11.54 14.29 -3.30
CA GLN A 350 10.21 14.76 -3.66
C GLN A 350 10.18 16.27 -3.83
N TYR A 351 10.72 17.03 -2.87
CA TYR A 351 10.84 18.49 -2.98
C TYR A 351 11.66 18.88 -4.21
N PHE A 352 12.86 18.32 -4.37
CA PHE A 352 13.76 18.63 -5.49
C PHE A 352 13.10 18.35 -6.85
N LYS A 353 12.47 17.19 -7.01
CA LYS A 353 11.86 16.77 -8.28
C LYS A 353 10.54 17.48 -8.60
N THR A 354 9.86 18.04 -7.61
CA THR A 354 8.58 18.74 -7.82
C THR A 354 8.73 20.26 -7.88
N VAL A 355 9.80 20.84 -7.31
CA VAL A 355 9.99 22.30 -7.20
C VAL A 355 11.05 22.85 -8.16
N CYS A 356 12.08 22.08 -8.52
CA CYS A 356 13.21 22.59 -9.33
C CYS A 356 12.96 22.59 -10.86
N GLY A 357 11.71 22.49 -11.31
CA GLY A 357 11.32 22.84 -12.68
C GLY A 357 10.82 24.28 -12.70
N ASP A 358 11.50 25.18 -13.43
CA ASP A 358 11.15 26.60 -13.53
C ASP A 358 9.67 26.80 -13.90
N THR A 359 8.83 27.08 -12.91
CA THR A 359 7.76 28.09 -12.86
C THR A 359 6.72 27.70 -11.79
N LEU A 360 6.87 28.30 -10.60
CA LEU A 360 5.87 28.47 -9.53
C LEU A 360 5.13 27.22 -9.04
N LEU A 361 5.35 26.88 -7.76
CA LEU A 361 4.36 26.17 -6.93
C LEU A 361 4.28 26.76 -5.51
N THR A 362 3.09 26.63 -4.93
CA THR A 362 2.68 26.99 -3.57
C THR A 362 2.04 25.76 -2.90
N ASP A 363 2.24 25.61 -1.58
CA ASP A 363 1.65 24.64 -0.62
C ASP A 363 1.99 23.12 -0.69
N PRO A 364 3.24 22.68 -0.49
CA PRO A 364 3.53 21.27 -0.18
C PRO A 364 3.36 20.97 1.32
N GLN A 365 2.12 21.05 1.79
CA GLN A 365 1.44 20.29 2.84
C GLN A 365 -0.03 20.79 2.80
N ILE A 366 -1.03 19.93 2.62
CA ILE A 366 -2.42 20.29 2.95
C ILE A 366 -2.64 19.87 4.39
N THR A 367 -2.32 20.77 5.32
CA THR A 367 -2.57 20.63 6.76
C THR A 367 -3.89 21.31 7.11
N THR A 368 -4.82 20.60 7.74
CA THR A 368 -6.07 21.20 8.28
C THR A 368 -6.05 21.47 9.78
N ASP A 369 -4.95 21.22 10.50
CA ASP A 369 -4.61 21.94 11.76
C ASP A 369 -3.29 21.42 12.35
N PRO A 370 -2.44 22.29 12.93
CA PRO A 370 -1.40 21.94 13.90
C PRO A 370 -1.92 21.73 15.34
#